data_AF-A0A838RZV8-F1
#
_entry.id   AF-A0A838RZV8-F1
#
_cell.length_a   1.000
_cell.length_b   1.000
_cell.length_c   1.000
_cell.angle_alpha   90.00
_cell.angle_beta   90.00
_cell.angle_gamma   90.00
#
_symmetry.space_group_name_H-M   'P 1'
#
loop_
_entity.id
_entity.type
_entity.pdbx_description
1 polymer ?
#
loop_
_entity_poly.entity_id
_entity_poly.type
_entity_poly.pdbx_seq_one_letter_code
_entity_poly.pdbx_strand_id
1 'polypeptide(L)'
;TVKPAIWQKFSYAQMDGFVLDCRSQRDVASDPDDASKSMLDGNNLGPLGQLAWLKSELLASTAQWKVIFTSVVTNPSTKVPEGWGGYQTEWNELRDFITTNNIQGVVFISGDLHLGAIDNGTQAGFPEMCLPQANSEKPPGTFCSTDAPGIWSEGYFDDSCRGYGRVSILQNPDRLVLETVDESGTTRLSYTVAAPSPTPTPSPSPTPDPSPSPSPSPSPSASPSPSPSPSPSPSPSPTPSPTPAQPLNISTRLQVLNDDKVLIGGFIVIGNEPKEVVLRAIGPSLSSAGIPDPLADPVLELHAADGSTISTNDDWQEDPNSGEIPPNLQPTNALESALRTVLDPGLYTAIVKGKDGGTGVGLVEVYDLDETADSELANISTRGFVDVGNNVMIGGFILGGQGDNSTVLVRAIGPSLTQQGIDDALADPTLELRDINGAVVADNDNWQDAANSGDIPANLQPMDASESAVYAALPGGAYTAIVAGKNDTSGIGLVEVYNVP
;
A
#
# COMPACT_ATOMS: atom_id res chain seq x y z
N THR A 1 -13.61 0.89 25.49
CA THR A 1 -14.17 0.56 24.17
C THR A 1 -13.31 1.25 23.15
N VAL A 2 -12.49 0.52 22.38
CA VAL A 2 -11.66 1.11 21.33
C VAL A 2 -12.62 1.64 20.26
N LYS A 3 -12.61 2.95 20.03
CA LYS A 3 -13.39 3.54 18.93
C LYS A 3 -12.75 3.10 17.59
N PRO A 4 -13.54 2.81 16.55
CA PRO A 4 -12.99 2.40 15.26
C PRO A 4 -11.98 3.44 14.74
N ALA A 5 -10.83 2.96 14.26
CA ALA A 5 -9.84 3.79 13.59
C ALA A 5 -10.42 4.29 12.26
N ILE A 6 -10.46 5.60 12.06
CA ILE A 6 -10.92 6.23 10.80
C ILE A 6 -9.78 6.89 10.01
N TRP A 7 -8.55 6.84 10.53
CA TRP A 7 -7.37 7.28 9.80
C TRP A 7 -7.01 6.25 8.73
N GLN A 8 -6.59 6.72 7.57
CA GLN A 8 -6.34 5.87 6.40
C GLN A 8 -5.37 6.53 5.43
N LYS A 9 -4.75 5.72 4.57
CA LYS A 9 -3.91 6.17 3.48
C LYS A 9 -4.56 5.82 2.14
N PHE A 10 -4.38 6.67 1.16
CA PHE A 10 -4.69 6.38 -0.24
C PHE A 10 -3.63 7.01 -1.13
N SER A 11 -3.55 6.58 -2.38
CA SER A 11 -2.65 7.17 -3.39
C SER A 11 -3.48 7.76 -4.52
N TYR A 12 -3.06 8.89 -5.06
CA TYR A 12 -3.72 9.57 -6.18
C TYR A 12 -2.70 10.40 -6.97
N ALA A 13 -2.51 10.07 -8.25
CA ALA A 13 -1.45 10.65 -9.08
C ALA A 13 -0.08 10.57 -8.37
N GLN A 14 0.70 11.67 -8.37
CA GLN A 14 2.03 11.72 -7.73
C GLN A 14 1.95 11.96 -6.19
N MET A 15 0.79 11.73 -5.56
CA MET A 15 0.51 12.01 -4.15
C MET A 15 0.13 10.75 -3.38
N ASP A 16 0.65 10.65 -2.15
CA ASP A 16 0.01 9.87 -1.09
C ASP A 16 -0.80 10.80 -0.19
N GLY A 17 -2.05 10.43 0.08
CA GLY A 17 -2.96 11.12 0.99
C GLY A 17 -3.06 10.39 2.33
N PHE A 18 -2.85 11.11 3.43
CA PHE A 18 -2.89 10.58 4.80
C PHE A 18 -4.03 11.27 5.55
N VAL A 19 -5.13 10.56 5.80
CA VAL A 19 -6.31 11.10 6.48
C VAL A 19 -6.19 10.85 7.97
N LEU A 20 -6.22 11.92 8.77
CA LEU A 20 -6.10 11.85 10.23
C LEU A 20 -7.45 11.93 10.95
N ASP A 21 -7.55 11.23 12.07
CA ASP A 21 -8.55 11.39 13.11
C ASP A 21 -8.01 12.23 14.27
N CYS A 22 -8.25 13.53 14.22
CA CYS A 22 -7.87 14.47 15.28
C CYS A 22 -8.99 14.66 16.34
N ARG A 23 -9.89 13.69 16.51
CA ARG A 23 -11.06 13.81 17.40
C ARG A 23 -11.31 12.59 18.28
N SER A 24 -11.27 11.38 17.73
CA SER A 24 -11.71 10.20 18.49
C SER A 24 -10.74 9.83 19.62
N GLN A 25 -9.45 10.13 19.40
CA GLN A 25 -8.32 9.66 20.22
C GLN A 25 -7.49 10.79 20.84
N ARG A 26 -7.84 12.06 20.61
CA ARG A 26 -7.13 13.19 21.23
C ARG A 26 -7.39 13.28 22.74
N ASP A 27 -6.40 13.77 23.47
CA ASP A 27 -6.57 14.21 24.85
C ASP A 27 -7.46 15.44 24.97
N VAL A 28 -7.78 15.82 26.20
CA VAL A 28 -8.61 17.00 26.44
C VAL A 28 -7.83 18.25 26.07
N ALA A 29 -8.43 19.11 25.25
CA ALA A 29 -7.77 20.32 24.75
C ALA A 29 -7.25 21.25 25.88
N SER A 30 -7.89 21.26 27.05
CA SER A 30 -7.48 22.06 28.21
C SER A 30 -6.31 21.49 29.02
N ASP A 31 -5.90 20.25 28.77
CA ASP A 31 -4.80 19.64 29.51
C ASP A 31 -3.46 20.35 29.20
N PRO A 32 -2.49 20.35 30.14
CA PRO A 32 -1.17 20.92 29.90
C PRO A 32 -0.52 20.31 28.66
N ASP A 33 0.07 21.15 27.80
CA ASP A 33 0.84 20.69 26.64
C ASP A 33 2.20 20.17 27.13
N ASP A 34 2.26 18.86 27.38
CA ASP A 34 3.46 18.13 27.77
C ASP A 34 3.54 16.80 27.00
N ALA A 35 4.56 15.98 27.30
CA ALA A 35 4.81 14.72 26.60
C ALA A 35 3.71 13.66 26.76
N SER A 36 2.72 13.87 27.65
CA SER A 36 1.58 12.97 27.81
C SER A 36 0.35 13.40 27.02
N LYS A 37 0.31 14.64 26.52
CA LYS A 37 -0.83 15.18 25.77
C LYS A 37 -0.64 14.95 24.27
N SER A 38 -1.64 14.34 23.64
CA SER A 38 -1.57 13.97 22.23
C SER A 38 -2.88 14.26 21.48
N MET A 39 -2.74 14.74 20.23
CA MET A 39 -3.82 14.91 19.27
C MET A 39 -4.19 13.59 18.59
N LEU A 40 -3.20 12.73 18.33
CA LEU A 40 -3.38 11.51 17.54
C LEU A 40 -3.46 10.24 18.38
N ASP A 41 -3.03 10.29 19.65
CA ASP A 41 -2.73 9.13 20.50
C ASP A 41 -2.94 9.38 22.01
N GLY A 42 -3.85 10.28 22.40
CA GLY A 42 -4.11 10.60 23.81
C GLY A 42 -4.66 9.44 24.67
N ASN A 43 -5.20 8.40 24.02
CA ASN A 43 -5.66 7.19 24.72
C ASN A 43 -4.54 6.14 24.92
N ASN A 44 -3.26 6.47 24.69
CA ASN A 44 -2.12 5.54 24.75
C ASN A 44 -2.37 4.27 23.91
N LEU A 45 -2.68 4.46 22.62
CA LEU A 45 -2.91 3.36 21.67
C LEU A 45 -1.62 2.56 21.41
N GLY A 46 -0.46 3.08 21.85
CA GLY A 46 0.81 2.37 21.87
C GLY A 46 1.43 2.28 20.47
N PRO A 47 2.20 1.22 20.16
CA PRO A 47 2.93 1.12 18.89
C PRO A 47 2.04 1.01 17.65
N LEU A 48 0.72 0.80 17.83
CA LEU A 48 -0.31 0.77 16.79
C LEU A 48 -1.11 2.08 16.73
N GLY A 49 -0.71 3.10 17.49
CA GLY A 49 -1.34 4.41 17.52
C GLY A 49 -1.17 5.18 16.23
N GLN A 50 -2.08 6.10 15.99
CA GLN A 50 -2.15 6.87 14.75
C GLN A 50 -0.88 7.69 14.48
N LEU A 51 -0.21 8.24 15.52
CA LEU A 51 1.06 8.95 15.34
C LEU A 51 2.16 8.04 14.81
N ALA A 52 2.27 6.82 15.35
CA ALA A 52 3.24 5.82 14.91
C ALA A 52 2.95 5.36 13.48
N TRP A 53 1.68 5.09 13.17
CA TRP A 53 1.21 4.79 11.82
C TRP A 53 1.57 5.91 10.83
N LEU A 54 1.25 7.17 11.14
CA LEU A 54 1.53 8.31 10.26
C LEU A 54 3.03 8.43 9.97
N LYS A 55 3.87 8.31 10.99
CA LYS A 55 5.34 8.34 10.84
C LYS A 55 5.84 7.21 9.95
N SER A 56 5.34 5.99 10.14
CA SER A 56 5.70 4.82 9.34
C SER A 56 5.31 5.02 7.87
N GLU A 57 4.07 5.44 7.63
CA GLU A 57 3.55 5.62 6.27
C GLU A 57 4.22 6.80 5.54
N LEU A 58 4.55 7.89 6.24
CA LEU A 58 5.32 8.99 5.68
C LEU A 58 6.74 8.57 5.31
N LEU A 59 7.37 7.71 6.12
CA LEU A 59 8.72 7.20 5.86
C LEU A 59 8.74 6.22 4.68
N ALA A 60 7.71 5.38 4.55
CA ALA A 60 7.55 4.42 3.46
C ALA A 60 7.12 5.06 2.13
N SER A 61 6.47 6.22 2.17
CA SER A 61 5.93 6.88 0.99
C SER A 61 7.04 7.33 0.02
N THR A 62 6.99 6.81 -1.21
CA THR A 62 7.85 7.24 -2.33
C THR A 62 7.20 8.32 -3.19
N ALA A 63 5.92 8.66 -2.95
CA ALA A 63 5.19 9.67 -3.70
C ALA A 63 5.88 11.04 -3.68
N GLN A 64 5.74 11.82 -4.75
CA GLN A 64 6.36 13.15 -4.83
C GLN A 64 5.76 14.12 -3.81
N TRP A 65 4.47 13.94 -3.50
CA TRP A 65 3.72 14.76 -2.55
C TRP A 65 3.14 13.89 -1.45
N LYS A 66 3.26 14.32 -0.19
CA LYS A 66 2.59 13.70 0.96
C LYS A 66 1.58 14.69 1.52
N VAL A 67 0.30 14.46 1.21
CA VAL A 67 -0.79 15.37 1.59
C VAL A 67 -1.49 14.83 2.84
N ILE A 68 -1.33 15.52 3.96
CA ILE A 68 -1.88 15.13 5.25
C ILE A 68 -3.18 15.91 5.49
N PHE A 69 -4.29 15.19 5.59
CA PHE A 69 -5.61 15.76 5.87
C PHE A 69 -5.89 15.71 7.38
N THR A 70 -6.01 16.88 7.99
CA THR A 70 -6.29 17.04 9.43
C THR A 70 -7.63 17.76 9.62
N SER A 71 -8.44 17.35 10.58
CA SER A 71 -9.72 18.03 10.83
C SER A 71 -9.56 19.40 11.50
N VAL A 72 -8.41 19.69 12.09
CA VAL A 72 -8.08 20.99 12.73
C VAL A 72 -6.83 21.62 12.14
N VAL A 73 -6.80 22.95 12.21
CA VAL A 73 -5.68 23.78 11.72
C VAL A 73 -4.36 23.47 12.42
N THR A 74 -3.28 23.48 11.64
CA THR A 74 -1.89 23.31 12.12
C THR A 74 -1.28 24.63 12.60
N ASN A 75 -1.75 25.74 12.03
CA ASN A 75 -1.32 27.10 12.37
C ASN A 75 -1.50 27.42 13.86
N PRO A 76 -0.40 27.64 14.62
CA PRO A 76 -0.47 27.85 16.07
C PRO A 76 -0.97 29.24 16.49
N SER A 77 -1.19 30.15 15.54
CA SER A 77 -1.67 31.51 15.83
C SER A 77 -3.20 31.62 15.96
N THR A 78 -3.93 30.52 15.81
CA THR A 78 -5.39 30.45 15.88
C THR A 78 -5.84 29.12 16.47
N LYS A 79 -7.11 29.02 16.87
CA LYS A 79 -7.75 27.80 17.38
C LYS A 79 -7.05 27.18 18.58
N VAL A 80 -6.41 27.98 19.41
CA VAL A 80 -5.79 27.48 20.65
C VAL A 80 -6.85 27.44 21.76
N PRO A 81 -7.03 26.30 22.47
CA PRO A 81 -6.20 25.10 22.46
C PRO A 81 -6.77 23.92 21.65
N GLU A 82 -7.81 24.13 20.83
CA GLU A 82 -8.52 23.06 20.14
C GLU A 82 -7.82 22.49 18.89
N GLY A 83 -7.01 23.29 18.21
CA GLY A 83 -6.16 22.91 17.08
C GLY A 83 -4.75 22.53 17.54
N TRP A 84 -3.87 22.24 16.58
CA TRP A 84 -2.49 21.80 16.87
C TRP A 84 -1.65 22.84 17.65
N GLY A 85 -2.07 24.11 17.67
CA GLY A 85 -1.49 25.13 18.54
C GLY A 85 -1.59 24.82 20.04
N GLY A 86 -2.51 23.94 20.47
CA GLY A 86 -2.62 23.44 21.85
C GLY A 86 -1.91 22.10 22.12
N TYR A 87 -1.25 21.52 21.11
CA TYR A 87 -0.57 20.21 21.14
C TYR A 87 0.83 20.35 20.52
N GLN A 88 1.58 21.39 20.92
CA GLN A 88 2.87 21.72 20.32
C GLN A 88 3.93 20.66 20.63
N THR A 89 3.82 19.93 21.73
CA THR A 89 4.77 18.85 22.04
C THR A 89 4.73 17.76 20.95
N GLU A 90 3.55 17.21 20.65
CA GLU A 90 3.38 16.20 19.59
C GLU A 90 3.59 16.79 18.18
N TRP A 91 3.16 18.05 17.94
CA TRP A 91 3.42 18.71 16.66
C TRP A 91 4.91 18.83 16.36
N ASN A 92 5.70 19.25 17.35
CA ASN A 92 7.16 19.34 17.22
C ASN A 92 7.77 17.96 17.00
N GLU A 93 7.28 16.92 17.68
CA GLU A 93 7.72 15.54 17.46
C GLU A 93 7.49 15.07 16.01
N LEU A 94 6.31 15.34 15.44
CA LEU A 94 6.00 15.02 14.05
C LEU A 94 6.87 15.81 13.07
N ARG A 95 7.01 17.14 13.29
CA ARG A 95 7.84 18.00 12.45
C ARG A 95 9.30 17.60 12.47
N ASP A 96 9.85 17.31 13.65
CA ASP A 96 11.23 16.89 13.82
C ASP A 96 11.46 15.53 13.19
N PHE A 97 10.50 14.60 13.27
CA PHE A 97 10.56 13.32 12.56
C PHE A 97 10.63 13.51 11.03
N ILE A 98 9.73 14.31 10.46
CA ILE A 98 9.69 14.58 9.02
C ILE A 98 11.01 15.22 8.55
N THR A 99 11.51 16.19 9.31
CA THR A 99 12.76 16.90 9.01
C THR A 99 13.97 15.97 9.12
N THR A 100 14.06 15.19 10.19
CA THR A 100 15.20 14.28 10.45
C THR A 100 15.30 13.19 9.40
N ASN A 101 14.16 12.68 8.92
CA ASN A 101 14.11 11.64 7.89
C ASN A 101 14.13 12.20 6.46
N ASN A 102 14.29 13.51 6.28
CA ASN A 102 14.30 14.18 4.98
C ASN A 102 13.09 13.81 4.11
N ILE A 103 11.91 13.72 4.73
CA ILE A 103 10.65 13.40 4.03
C ILE A 103 10.19 14.69 3.35
N GLN A 104 10.32 14.74 2.03
CA GLN A 104 10.04 15.93 1.23
C GLN A 104 8.62 15.93 0.67
N GLY A 105 8.15 17.10 0.21
CA GLY A 105 6.83 17.22 -0.43
C GLY A 105 5.64 17.14 0.53
N VAL A 106 5.84 17.38 1.83
CA VAL A 106 4.78 17.32 2.85
C VAL A 106 3.93 18.59 2.83
N VAL A 107 2.61 18.43 2.76
CA VAL A 107 1.60 19.49 2.71
C VAL A 107 0.42 19.13 3.60
N PHE A 108 -0.17 20.09 4.31
CA PHE A 108 -1.34 19.88 5.15
C PHE A 108 -2.60 20.51 4.54
N ILE A 109 -3.72 19.80 4.66
CA ILE A 109 -5.05 20.30 4.33
C ILE A 109 -5.90 20.23 5.60
N SER A 110 -6.49 21.36 5.99
CA SER A 110 -7.20 21.50 7.25
C SER A 110 -8.59 22.13 7.12
N GLY A 111 -9.39 22.08 8.18
CA GLY A 111 -10.72 22.71 8.25
C GLY A 111 -10.97 23.37 9.60
N ASP A 112 -12.19 23.25 10.11
CA ASP A 112 -12.65 23.70 11.45
C ASP A 112 -12.69 25.23 11.68
N LEU A 113 -11.80 26.00 11.04
CA LEU A 113 -11.75 27.46 11.22
C LEU A 113 -12.87 28.19 10.47
N HIS A 114 -13.53 27.58 9.48
CA HIS A 114 -14.63 28.17 8.69
C HIS A 114 -14.22 29.39 7.85
N LEU A 115 -12.98 29.40 7.37
CA LEU A 115 -12.47 30.37 6.40
C LEU A 115 -11.51 29.69 5.44
N GLY A 116 -11.29 30.27 4.26
CA GLY A 116 -10.25 29.80 3.36
C GLY A 116 -8.93 30.49 3.69
N ALA A 117 -7.85 29.78 3.99
CA ALA A 117 -6.54 30.40 4.19
C ALA A 117 -5.40 29.50 3.70
N ILE A 118 -4.26 30.12 3.38
CA ILE A 118 -3.07 29.40 2.98
C ILE A 118 -1.84 29.94 3.73
N ASP A 119 -1.06 29.03 4.30
CA ASP A 119 0.28 29.28 4.82
C ASP A 119 1.30 28.51 3.97
N ASN A 120 2.44 29.12 3.69
CA ASN A 120 3.52 28.52 2.91
C ASN A 120 4.52 27.70 3.77
N GLY A 121 4.19 27.49 5.05
CA GLY A 121 5.02 26.79 6.03
C GLY A 121 5.76 27.70 7.00
N THR A 122 5.65 29.02 6.87
CA THR A 122 6.26 29.95 7.83
C THR A 122 5.71 29.83 9.24
N GLN A 123 4.47 29.37 9.42
CA GLN A 123 3.82 29.36 10.73
C GLN A 123 3.99 28.03 11.46
N ALA A 124 3.80 26.91 10.76
CA ALA A 124 3.79 25.57 11.36
C ALA A 124 4.94 24.65 10.88
N GLY A 125 5.71 25.08 9.87
CA GLY A 125 6.84 24.34 9.31
C GLY A 125 6.56 23.65 7.97
N PHE A 126 5.28 23.51 7.58
CA PHE A 126 4.85 22.92 6.31
C PHE A 126 3.73 23.75 5.68
N PRO A 127 3.64 23.80 4.34
CA PRO A 127 2.51 24.44 3.68
C PRO A 127 1.17 23.87 4.17
N GLU A 128 0.22 24.75 4.48
CA GLU A 128 -1.12 24.40 4.95
C GLU A 128 -2.18 25.16 4.13
N MET A 129 -3.22 24.47 3.69
CA MET A 129 -4.45 25.10 3.22
C MET A 129 -5.63 24.76 4.14
N CYS A 130 -6.17 25.79 4.82
CA CYS A 130 -7.41 25.69 5.57
C CYS A 130 -8.60 25.91 4.66
N LEU A 131 -9.56 24.99 4.68
CA LEU A 131 -10.70 24.97 3.78
C LEU A 131 -11.84 25.90 4.27
N PRO A 132 -12.47 26.66 3.35
CA PRO A 132 -13.68 27.40 3.64
C PRO A 132 -14.87 26.46 3.92
N GLN A 133 -15.94 27.02 4.50
CA GLN A 133 -17.09 26.24 4.93
C GLN A 133 -18.06 25.98 3.77
N ALA A 134 -17.96 24.82 3.13
CA ALA A 134 -18.79 24.43 1.97
C ALA A 134 -20.31 24.49 2.23
N ASN A 135 -20.76 24.25 3.47
CA ASN A 135 -22.17 24.18 3.86
C ASN A 135 -22.65 25.40 4.68
N SER A 136 -21.98 26.55 4.58
CA SER A 136 -22.33 27.70 5.43
C SER A 136 -23.74 28.25 5.12
N GLU A 137 -24.58 28.34 6.14
CA GLU A 137 -25.87 29.05 6.08
C GLU A 137 -25.76 30.51 6.52
N LYS A 138 -24.55 30.99 6.85
CA LYS A 138 -24.36 32.37 7.31
C LYS A 138 -24.70 33.38 6.20
N PRO A 139 -25.34 34.51 6.53
CA PRO A 139 -25.59 35.58 5.58
C PRO A 139 -24.27 36.17 5.01
N PRO A 140 -24.24 36.63 3.74
CA PRO A 140 -23.08 37.31 3.17
C PRO A 140 -22.63 38.50 4.03
N GLY A 141 -21.31 38.69 4.19
CA GLY A 141 -20.74 39.75 5.02
C GLY A 141 -20.76 39.48 6.53
N THR A 142 -21.09 38.26 6.95
CA THR A 142 -20.95 37.81 8.35
C THR A 142 -19.55 37.24 8.56
N PHE A 143 -18.95 37.49 9.72
CA PHE A 143 -17.68 36.87 10.08
C PHE A 143 -17.79 35.33 10.07
N CYS A 144 -17.01 34.70 9.19
CA CYS A 144 -17.13 33.28 8.93
C CYS A 144 -16.41 32.45 9.98
N SER A 145 -15.26 32.94 10.41
CA SER A 145 -14.37 32.19 11.27
C SER A 145 -15.01 31.81 12.59
N THR A 146 -14.69 30.62 13.09
CA THR A 146 -15.10 30.17 14.42
C THR A 146 -14.18 30.68 15.54
N ASP A 147 -13.03 31.27 15.17
CA ASP A 147 -12.07 31.92 16.09
C ASP A 147 -11.38 33.12 15.40
N ALA A 148 -10.47 33.81 16.08
CA ALA A 148 -9.60 34.80 15.43
C ALA A 148 -8.88 34.15 14.23
N PRO A 149 -8.79 34.80 13.06
CA PRO A 149 -8.30 34.13 11.84
C PRO A 149 -6.87 33.60 11.96
N GLY A 150 -6.03 34.23 12.79
CA GLY A 150 -4.61 33.93 12.86
C GLY A 150 -3.80 34.66 11.78
N ILE A 151 -2.53 34.29 11.66
CA ILE A 151 -1.56 34.85 10.72
C ILE A 151 -1.31 33.81 9.63
N TRP A 152 -1.50 34.17 8.36
CA TRP A 152 -1.36 33.27 7.20
C TRP A 152 -0.48 33.96 6.15
N SER A 153 0.60 33.31 5.70
CA SER A 153 1.57 33.94 4.80
C SER A 153 0.96 34.42 3.47
N GLU A 154 0.03 33.66 2.92
CA GLU A 154 -0.66 33.97 1.66
C GLU A 154 -2.02 34.65 1.91
N GLY A 155 -2.37 34.90 3.17
CA GLY A 155 -3.61 35.53 3.58
C GLY A 155 -4.77 34.56 3.85
N TYR A 156 -5.94 35.14 4.11
CA TYR A 156 -7.18 34.41 4.35
C TYR A 156 -8.36 35.09 3.63
N PHE A 157 -9.45 34.35 3.48
CA PHE A 157 -10.69 34.71 2.81
C PHE A 157 -11.89 34.31 3.68
N ASP A 158 -12.72 35.30 4.03
CA ASP A 158 -13.90 35.15 4.88
C ASP A 158 -15.13 35.98 4.41
N ASP A 159 -15.21 36.35 3.12
CA ASP A 159 -16.29 37.25 2.65
C ASP A 159 -17.66 36.55 2.52
N SER A 160 -17.69 35.32 1.98
CA SER A 160 -18.94 34.58 1.67
C SER A 160 -19.17 33.36 2.58
N CYS A 161 -18.19 33.01 3.40
CA CYS A 161 -18.08 31.77 4.19
C CYS A 161 -18.10 30.47 3.38
N ARG A 162 -18.63 30.50 2.15
CA ARG A 162 -18.86 29.37 1.28
C ARG A 162 -17.72 29.22 0.31
N GLY A 163 -17.35 27.98 0.07
CA GLY A 163 -16.27 27.66 -0.84
C GLY A 163 -15.76 26.26 -0.60
N TYR A 164 -14.69 25.93 -1.31
CA TYR A 164 -13.97 24.67 -1.18
C TYR A 164 -12.47 24.88 -1.41
N GLY A 165 -11.68 23.89 -1.05
CA GLY A 165 -10.28 23.82 -1.48
C GLY A 165 -10.16 23.06 -2.79
N ARG A 166 -9.25 23.49 -3.65
CA ARG A 166 -8.82 22.75 -4.83
C ARG A 166 -7.34 22.47 -4.71
N VAL A 167 -6.97 21.20 -4.81
CA VAL A 167 -5.58 20.75 -4.91
C VAL A 167 -5.36 20.26 -6.34
N SER A 168 -4.40 20.84 -7.04
CA SER A 168 -4.04 20.42 -8.41
C SER A 168 -2.62 19.86 -8.43
N ILE A 169 -2.46 18.62 -8.89
CA ILE A 169 -1.17 17.99 -9.12
C ILE A 169 -0.88 18.13 -10.61
N LEU A 170 0.15 18.89 -10.95
CA LEU A 170 0.44 19.29 -12.32
C LEU A 170 1.85 18.85 -12.70
N GLN A 171 2.00 18.29 -13.90
CA GLN A 171 3.29 17.93 -14.51
C GLN A 171 3.77 19.03 -15.45
N ASN A 172 5.06 19.01 -15.80
CA ASN A 172 5.70 19.93 -16.76
C ASN A 172 5.57 21.44 -16.43
N PRO A 173 6.16 21.94 -15.33
CA PRO A 173 6.95 21.23 -14.32
C PRO A 173 6.08 20.61 -13.23
N ASP A 174 6.60 19.58 -12.56
CA ASP A 174 5.97 18.99 -11.37
C ASP A 174 5.74 20.05 -10.30
N ARG A 175 4.49 20.21 -9.89
CA ARG A 175 4.08 21.14 -8.84
C ARG A 175 2.73 20.74 -8.26
N LEU A 176 2.55 21.07 -6.99
CA LEU A 176 1.26 20.96 -6.31
C LEU A 176 0.72 22.37 -6.07
N VAL A 177 -0.49 22.66 -6.55
CA VAL A 177 -1.13 23.96 -6.40
C VAL A 177 -2.27 23.85 -5.40
N LEU A 178 -2.21 24.66 -4.35
CA LEU A 178 -3.25 24.83 -3.34
C LEU A 178 -4.08 26.06 -3.70
N GLU A 179 -5.40 25.93 -3.72
CA GLU A 179 -6.31 27.03 -4.00
C GLU A 179 -7.52 27.02 -3.07
N THR A 180 -7.84 28.17 -2.48
CA THR A 180 -9.16 28.39 -1.88
C THR A 180 -10.07 28.98 -2.94
N VAL A 181 -11.25 28.40 -3.10
CA VAL A 181 -12.20 28.76 -4.16
C VAL A 181 -13.53 29.11 -3.52
N ASP A 182 -14.12 30.24 -3.91
CA ASP A 182 -15.45 30.64 -3.42
C ASP A 182 -16.58 29.82 -4.09
N GLU A 183 -17.81 30.00 -3.64
CA GLU A 183 -18.97 29.27 -4.16
C GLU A 183 -19.28 29.53 -5.64
N SER A 184 -18.73 30.61 -6.21
CA SER A 184 -18.88 30.92 -7.64
C SER A 184 -17.86 30.18 -8.51
N GLY A 185 -16.89 29.50 -7.90
CA GLY A 185 -15.76 28.88 -8.59
C GLY A 185 -14.58 29.84 -8.80
N THR A 186 -14.57 31.01 -8.17
CA THR A 186 -13.48 31.97 -8.29
C THR A 186 -12.38 31.64 -7.29
N THR A 187 -11.15 31.43 -7.77
CA THR A 187 -9.97 31.27 -6.91
C THR A 187 -9.73 32.56 -6.12
N ARG A 188 -9.70 32.44 -4.79
CA ARG A 188 -9.49 33.55 -3.85
C ARG A 188 -8.04 33.66 -3.40
N LEU A 189 -7.43 32.52 -3.06
CA LEU A 189 -6.01 32.41 -2.71
C LEU A 189 -5.41 31.26 -3.52
N SER A 190 -4.13 31.38 -3.85
CA SER A 190 -3.39 30.32 -4.53
C SER A 190 -1.95 30.29 -4.06
N TYR A 191 -1.41 29.09 -3.86
CA TYR A 191 -0.01 28.86 -3.54
C TYR A 191 0.50 27.64 -4.30
N THR A 192 1.71 27.75 -4.85
CA THR A 192 2.36 26.66 -5.58
C THR A 192 3.49 26.09 -4.75
N VAL A 193 3.35 24.82 -4.37
CA VAL A 193 4.42 24.02 -3.77
C VAL A 193 5.31 23.53 -4.90
N ALA A 194 6.59 23.93 -4.88
CA ALA A 194 7.57 23.49 -5.85
C ALA A 194 7.97 22.03 -5.58
N ALA A 195 8.24 21.26 -6.64
CA ALA A 195 8.70 19.89 -6.48
C ALA A 195 9.98 19.83 -5.65
N PRO A 196 10.14 18.81 -4.80
CA PRO A 196 11.39 18.58 -4.11
C PRO A 196 12.53 18.45 -5.14
N SER A 197 13.58 19.26 -4.97
CA SER A 197 14.76 19.17 -5.84
C SER A 197 15.42 17.82 -5.59
N PRO A 198 15.85 17.07 -6.64
CA PRO A 198 16.62 15.86 -6.42
C PRO A 198 17.83 16.21 -5.56
N THR A 199 17.99 15.51 -4.44
CA THR A 199 19.14 15.69 -3.57
C THR A 199 20.38 15.36 -4.40
N PRO A 200 21.36 16.28 -4.53
CA PRO A 200 22.55 16.00 -5.31
C PRO A 200 23.23 14.76 -4.73
N THR A 201 23.46 13.76 -5.57
CA THR A 201 24.24 12.57 -5.22
C THR A 201 25.57 13.05 -4.63
N PRO A 202 26.02 12.54 -3.46
CA PRO A 202 27.26 12.99 -2.86
C PRO A 202 28.40 12.82 -3.85
N SER A 203 29.02 13.94 -4.25
CA SER A 203 30.20 13.93 -5.09
C SER A 203 31.30 13.12 -4.38
N PRO A 204 32.00 12.19 -5.06
CA PRO A 204 33.05 11.40 -4.44
C PRO A 204 34.07 12.34 -3.78
N SER A 205 34.39 12.03 -2.53
CA SER A 205 35.33 12.80 -1.70
C SER A 205 36.67 12.97 -2.43
N PRO A 206 37.26 14.17 -2.47
CA PRO A 206 38.53 14.39 -3.17
C PRO A 206 39.63 13.53 -2.53
N THR A 207 40.31 12.76 -3.38
CA THR A 207 41.50 11.99 -3.03
C THR A 207 42.54 12.92 -2.37
N PRO A 208 43.11 12.56 -1.21
CA PRO A 208 44.05 13.44 -0.51
C PRO A 208 45.32 13.69 -1.34
N ASP A 209 45.72 14.97 -1.36
CA ASP A 209 46.83 15.55 -2.11
C ASP A 209 48.20 14.99 -1.64
N PRO A 210 49.09 14.51 -2.53
CA PRO A 210 50.40 14.00 -2.12
C PRO A 210 51.31 15.13 -1.60
N SER A 211 51.87 14.87 -0.41
CA SER A 211 52.85 15.69 0.31
C SER A 211 54.05 16.15 -0.57
N PRO A 212 54.57 17.39 -0.39
CA PRO A 212 55.65 17.93 -1.21
C PRO A 212 57.01 17.28 -0.91
N SER A 213 57.74 16.95 -1.97
CA SER A 213 59.14 16.50 -1.97
C SER A 213 60.08 17.66 -2.38
N PRO A 214 61.30 17.78 -1.82
CA PRO A 214 62.05 19.03 -1.84
C PRO A 214 62.79 19.34 -3.16
N SER A 215 63.04 20.64 -3.31
CA SER A 215 63.68 21.36 -4.43
C SER A 215 65.09 20.87 -4.81
N PRO A 216 65.43 20.97 -6.10
CA PRO A 216 66.68 21.64 -6.47
C PRO A 216 66.57 22.62 -7.67
N SER A 217 67.52 23.55 -7.67
CA SER A 217 67.82 24.66 -8.61
C SER A 217 68.63 24.20 -9.87
N PRO A 218 69.02 25.06 -10.82
CA PRO A 218 68.24 25.77 -11.85
C PRO A 218 68.59 25.37 -13.32
N SER A 219 67.66 25.71 -14.24
CA SER A 219 67.65 25.86 -15.73
C SER A 219 68.98 25.75 -16.54
N PRO A 220 69.01 25.23 -17.80
CA PRO A 220 68.39 25.96 -18.94
C PRO A 220 67.88 25.17 -20.19
N SER A 221 67.03 25.89 -20.94
CA SER A 221 66.85 25.90 -22.42
C SER A 221 65.96 24.86 -23.13
N ALA A 222 65.34 25.38 -24.21
CA ALA A 222 64.11 24.95 -24.89
C ALA A 222 64.27 23.85 -25.96
N SER A 223 63.21 23.05 -26.17
CA SER A 223 62.86 22.39 -27.45
C SER A 223 61.49 21.66 -27.38
N PRO A 224 60.88 21.23 -28.51
CA PRO A 224 59.51 21.58 -28.90
C PRO A 224 58.42 20.60 -28.46
N SER A 225 57.19 21.11 -28.48
CA SER A 225 55.92 20.45 -28.18
C SER A 225 55.65 19.19 -29.03
N PRO A 226 55.33 18.03 -28.41
CA PRO A 226 54.68 16.92 -29.09
C PRO A 226 53.15 16.93 -28.94
N SER A 227 52.51 16.48 -30.01
CA SER A 227 51.07 16.31 -30.29
C SER A 227 50.25 15.64 -29.17
N PRO A 228 48.95 15.99 -28.98
CA PRO A 228 48.10 15.39 -27.95
C PRO A 228 47.84 13.90 -28.20
N SER A 229 47.93 13.13 -27.10
CA SER A 229 47.65 11.69 -26.99
C SER A 229 46.13 11.42 -27.06
N PRO A 230 45.68 10.28 -27.61
CA PRO A 230 44.25 9.97 -27.76
C PRO A 230 43.54 9.81 -26.41
N SER A 231 42.30 10.29 -26.39
CA SER A 231 41.35 10.24 -25.26
C SER A 231 41.05 8.79 -24.83
N PRO A 232 40.97 8.50 -23.51
CA PRO A 232 40.58 7.18 -23.04
C PRO A 232 39.16 6.82 -23.47
N SER A 233 38.98 5.55 -23.82
CA SER A 233 37.71 4.92 -24.17
C SER A 233 36.77 4.92 -22.94
N PRO A 234 35.46 5.17 -23.10
CA PRO A 234 34.52 5.20 -21.99
C PRO A 234 34.46 3.85 -21.27
N SER A 235 34.52 3.92 -19.93
CA SER A 235 34.28 2.79 -19.03
C SER A 235 32.91 2.18 -19.31
N PRO A 236 32.75 0.84 -19.27
CA PRO A 236 31.45 0.21 -19.44
C PRO A 236 30.46 0.75 -18.41
N SER A 237 29.27 1.09 -18.89
CA SER A 237 28.11 1.47 -18.07
C SER A 237 27.86 0.40 -17.01
N PRO A 238 27.52 0.77 -15.75
CA PRO A 238 27.10 -0.22 -14.77
C PRO A 238 25.96 -1.04 -15.37
N THR A 239 26.12 -2.37 -15.35
CA THR A 239 25.04 -3.31 -15.61
C THR A 239 23.90 -2.98 -14.65
N PRO A 240 22.64 -2.84 -15.11
CA PRO A 240 21.53 -2.60 -14.20
C PRO A 240 21.53 -3.67 -13.10
N SER A 241 21.35 -3.22 -11.85
CA SER A 241 21.11 -4.13 -10.74
C SER A 241 19.89 -4.98 -11.08
N PRO A 242 19.90 -6.30 -10.86
CA PRO A 242 18.74 -7.13 -11.14
C PRO A 242 17.53 -6.63 -10.37
N THR A 243 16.38 -6.54 -11.05
CA THR A 243 15.09 -6.28 -10.41
C THR A 243 14.77 -7.42 -9.44
N PRO A 244 14.39 -7.15 -8.18
CA PRO A 244 13.97 -8.18 -7.24
C PRO A 244 12.87 -9.06 -7.84
N ALA A 245 12.82 -10.34 -7.45
CA ALA A 245 11.76 -11.20 -7.95
C ALA A 245 10.37 -10.74 -7.46
N GLN A 246 9.40 -10.70 -8.39
CA GLN A 246 8.04 -10.20 -8.21
C GLN A 246 7.01 -11.34 -8.37
N PRO A 247 5.83 -11.28 -7.72
CA PRO A 247 4.79 -12.28 -7.90
C PRO A 247 4.19 -12.20 -9.31
N LEU A 248 4.33 -13.26 -10.10
CA LEU A 248 3.79 -13.34 -11.48
C LEU A 248 2.42 -14.01 -11.57
N ASN A 249 2.13 -14.87 -10.60
CA ASN A 249 0.87 -15.58 -10.50
C ASN A 249 0.58 -15.88 -9.05
N ILE A 250 -0.72 -15.85 -8.74
CA ILE A 250 -1.21 -16.37 -7.48
C ILE A 250 -2.48 -17.18 -7.69
N SER A 251 -2.59 -18.28 -6.95
CA SER A 251 -3.61 -19.31 -7.14
C SER A 251 -4.02 -19.94 -5.81
N THR A 252 -5.26 -20.40 -5.71
CA THR A 252 -5.69 -21.21 -4.57
C THR A 252 -6.65 -22.31 -5.01
N ARG A 253 -6.37 -23.54 -4.56
CA ARG A 253 -7.24 -24.71 -4.71
C ARG A 253 -7.83 -25.10 -3.37
N LEU A 254 -9.15 -25.26 -3.32
CA LEU A 254 -9.88 -25.76 -2.15
C LEU A 254 -11.26 -26.33 -2.52
N GLN A 255 -11.96 -26.91 -1.54
CA GLN A 255 -13.34 -27.36 -1.70
C GLN A 255 -14.30 -26.16 -1.72
N VAL A 256 -14.88 -25.85 -2.88
CA VAL A 256 -15.88 -24.80 -3.03
C VAL A 256 -17.23 -25.33 -2.55
N LEU A 257 -17.80 -24.64 -1.57
CA LEU A 257 -19.11 -24.92 -1.00
C LEU A 257 -20.04 -23.71 -1.19
N ASN A 258 -21.23 -23.77 -0.61
CA ASN A 258 -22.22 -22.70 -0.69
C ASN A 258 -22.08 -21.69 0.47
N ASP A 259 -22.83 -20.59 0.38
CA ASP A 259 -22.90 -19.53 1.39
C ASP A 259 -21.52 -18.94 1.74
N ASP A 260 -21.19 -18.80 3.01
CA ASP A 260 -19.92 -18.21 3.47
C ASP A 260 -18.68 -19.09 3.19
N LYS A 261 -18.89 -20.26 2.58
CA LYS A 261 -17.86 -21.26 2.26
C LYS A 261 -17.54 -21.35 0.77
N VAL A 262 -17.99 -20.37 -0.03
CA VAL A 262 -17.46 -20.16 -1.38
C VAL A 262 -15.97 -19.81 -1.33
N LEU A 263 -15.27 -19.98 -2.46
CA LEU A 263 -13.85 -19.61 -2.56
C LEU A 263 -13.75 -18.12 -2.88
N ILE A 264 -13.05 -17.37 -2.03
CA ILE A 264 -12.89 -15.93 -2.16
C ILE A 264 -11.40 -15.58 -2.20
N GLY A 265 -10.88 -15.33 -3.40
CA GLY A 265 -9.52 -14.87 -3.62
C GLY A 265 -9.44 -13.34 -3.66
N GLY A 266 -8.99 -12.72 -2.58
CA GLY A 266 -8.60 -11.32 -2.54
C GLY A 266 -7.19 -11.13 -3.10
N PHE A 267 -6.96 -10.04 -3.84
CA PHE A 267 -5.64 -9.65 -4.33
C PHE A 267 -5.53 -8.13 -4.44
N ILE A 268 -4.30 -7.63 -4.42
CA ILE A 268 -4.02 -6.20 -4.52
C ILE A 268 -3.15 -5.94 -5.74
N VAL A 269 -3.57 -4.96 -6.54
CA VAL A 269 -2.74 -4.34 -7.57
C VAL A 269 -2.11 -3.10 -6.95
N ILE A 270 -0.78 -3.02 -6.92
CA ILE A 270 -0.05 -1.82 -6.50
C ILE A 270 0.73 -1.25 -7.69
N GLY A 271 1.21 -0.01 -7.57
CA GLY A 271 1.93 0.70 -8.63
C GLY A 271 1.19 1.95 -9.09
N ASN A 272 1.61 2.50 -10.21
CA ASN A 272 1.11 3.76 -10.78
C ASN A 272 0.37 3.59 -12.11
N GLU A 273 0.49 2.43 -12.76
CA GLU A 273 -0.17 2.14 -14.03
C GLU A 273 -1.23 1.04 -13.87
N PRO A 274 -2.33 1.05 -14.64
CA PRO A 274 -3.28 -0.05 -14.66
C PRO A 274 -2.59 -1.37 -15.05
N LYS A 275 -2.97 -2.45 -14.38
CA LYS A 275 -2.43 -3.79 -14.56
C LYS A 275 -3.37 -4.63 -15.41
N GLU A 276 -2.87 -5.16 -16.52
CA GLU A 276 -3.59 -6.17 -17.29
C GLU A 276 -3.45 -7.55 -16.65
N VAL A 277 -4.58 -8.21 -16.39
CA VAL A 277 -4.63 -9.51 -15.73
C VAL A 277 -5.53 -10.50 -16.45
N VAL A 278 -5.27 -11.79 -16.23
CA VAL A 278 -6.22 -12.87 -16.47
C VAL A 278 -6.61 -13.50 -15.15
N LEU A 279 -7.90 -13.58 -14.88
CA LEU A 279 -8.46 -14.37 -13.79
C LEU A 279 -9.10 -15.64 -14.34
N ARG A 280 -8.92 -16.77 -13.65
CA ARG A 280 -9.52 -18.05 -14.04
C ARG A 280 -10.15 -18.75 -12.86
N ALA A 281 -11.24 -19.46 -13.13
CA ALA A 281 -11.83 -20.43 -12.23
C ALA A 281 -11.84 -21.81 -12.94
N ILE A 282 -10.97 -22.70 -12.48
CA ILE A 282 -10.75 -24.02 -13.06
C ILE A 282 -11.46 -25.06 -12.20
N GLY A 283 -12.21 -25.94 -12.85
CA GLY A 283 -13.02 -26.98 -12.19
C GLY A 283 -12.86 -28.29 -12.95
N PRO A 284 -13.65 -28.55 -14.00
CA PRO A 284 -13.64 -29.82 -14.72
C PRO A 284 -12.25 -30.31 -15.18
N SER A 285 -11.36 -29.40 -15.59
CA SER A 285 -10.01 -29.75 -16.05
C SER A 285 -9.14 -30.33 -14.95
N LEU A 286 -9.45 -30.09 -13.66
CA LEU A 286 -8.71 -30.66 -12.53
C LEU A 286 -8.77 -32.20 -12.48
N SER A 287 -9.81 -32.82 -13.06
CA SER A 287 -9.87 -34.29 -13.21
C SER A 287 -8.66 -34.84 -13.97
N SER A 288 -8.17 -34.10 -14.98
CA SER A 288 -7.00 -34.51 -15.76
C SER A 288 -5.69 -34.47 -14.95
N ALA A 289 -5.66 -33.65 -13.90
CA ALA A 289 -4.58 -33.57 -12.92
C ALA A 289 -4.73 -34.59 -11.76
N GLY A 290 -5.72 -35.49 -11.84
CA GLY A 290 -5.96 -36.53 -10.83
C GLY A 290 -6.68 -36.02 -9.58
N ILE A 291 -7.25 -34.81 -9.61
CA ILE A 291 -8.02 -34.28 -8.49
C ILE A 291 -9.45 -34.86 -8.53
N PRO A 292 -9.90 -35.53 -7.46
CA PRO A 292 -11.26 -36.05 -7.38
C PRO A 292 -12.28 -34.93 -7.15
N ASP A 293 -13.52 -35.17 -7.56
CA ASP A 293 -14.68 -34.30 -7.30
C ASP A 293 -14.48 -32.82 -7.67
N PRO A 294 -14.05 -32.48 -8.89
CA PRO A 294 -13.91 -31.08 -9.29
C PRO A 294 -15.26 -30.37 -9.31
N LEU A 295 -15.23 -29.06 -9.06
CA LEU A 295 -16.38 -28.19 -9.27
C LEU A 295 -16.82 -28.29 -10.73
N ALA A 296 -18.03 -28.80 -10.97
CA ALA A 296 -18.46 -29.22 -12.31
C ALA A 296 -18.69 -28.05 -13.28
N ASP A 297 -19.05 -26.88 -12.74
CA ASP A 297 -19.41 -25.68 -13.50
C ASP A 297 -19.07 -24.45 -12.64
N PRO A 298 -17.81 -23.98 -12.66
CA PRO A 298 -17.39 -22.79 -11.94
C PRO A 298 -17.98 -21.51 -12.53
N VAL A 299 -18.40 -20.61 -11.64
CA VAL A 299 -18.74 -19.22 -11.93
C VAL A 299 -17.73 -18.33 -11.24
N LEU A 300 -17.15 -17.39 -11.98
CA LEU A 300 -16.21 -16.39 -11.49
C LEU A 300 -16.88 -15.01 -11.46
N GLU A 301 -16.78 -14.33 -10.31
CA GLU A 301 -17.20 -12.94 -10.15
C GLU A 301 -16.01 -12.11 -9.67
N LEU A 302 -15.74 -11.00 -10.36
CA LEU A 302 -14.71 -10.03 -9.99
C LEU A 302 -15.38 -8.80 -9.39
N HIS A 303 -14.92 -8.38 -8.22
CA HIS A 303 -15.44 -7.24 -7.48
C HIS A 303 -14.36 -6.21 -7.16
N ALA A 304 -14.76 -4.94 -7.14
CA ALA A 304 -13.96 -3.83 -6.63
C ALA A 304 -14.00 -3.77 -5.09
N ALA A 305 -13.15 -2.91 -4.51
CA ALA A 305 -13.04 -2.73 -3.06
C ALA A 305 -14.35 -2.33 -2.36
N ASP A 306 -15.27 -1.66 -3.06
CA ASP A 306 -16.58 -1.27 -2.54
C ASP A 306 -17.64 -2.39 -2.62
N GLY A 307 -17.24 -3.58 -3.10
CA GLY A 307 -18.09 -4.74 -3.30
C GLY A 307 -18.86 -4.74 -4.62
N SER A 308 -18.77 -3.68 -5.44
CA SER A 308 -19.42 -3.64 -6.74
C SER A 308 -18.83 -4.70 -7.69
N THR A 309 -19.69 -5.35 -8.47
CA THR A 309 -19.26 -6.34 -9.46
C THR A 309 -18.70 -5.64 -10.69
N ILE A 310 -17.44 -5.93 -11.01
CA ILE A 310 -16.74 -5.47 -12.22
C ILE A 310 -17.12 -6.35 -13.40
N SER A 311 -17.02 -7.68 -13.23
CA SER A 311 -17.34 -8.64 -14.28
C SER A 311 -17.73 -9.99 -13.70
N THR A 312 -18.40 -10.80 -14.51
CA THR A 312 -18.76 -12.18 -14.20
C THR A 312 -18.59 -13.05 -15.43
N ASN A 313 -18.21 -14.30 -15.25
CA ASN A 313 -18.12 -15.29 -16.32
C ASN A 313 -18.48 -16.68 -15.78
N ASP A 314 -19.26 -17.45 -16.53
CA ASP A 314 -19.66 -18.83 -16.20
C ASP A 314 -19.45 -19.82 -17.35
N ASP A 315 -18.71 -19.41 -18.39
CA ASP A 315 -18.29 -20.19 -19.55
C ASP A 315 -17.28 -19.30 -20.32
N TRP A 316 -15.98 -19.62 -20.25
CA TRP A 316 -14.94 -18.67 -20.71
C TRP A 316 -15.03 -18.35 -22.20
N GLN A 317 -15.54 -19.29 -23.02
CA GLN A 317 -15.66 -19.10 -24.46
C GLN A 317 -16.80 -18.17 -24.86
N GLU A 318 -17.74 -17.93 -23.96
CA GLU A 318 -18.87 -17.02 -24.18
C GLU A 318 -18.50 -15.56 -23.91
N ASP A 319 -17.33 -15.29 -23.30
CA ASP A 319 -16.85 -13.93 -23.12
C ASP A 319 -16.47 -13.30 -24.47
N PRO A 320 -16.92 -12.06 -24.78
CA PRO A 320 -16.56 -11.36 -26.00
C PRO A 320 -15.04 -11.23 -26.23
N ASN A 321 -14.23 -11.18 -25.17
CA ASN A 321 -12.77 -11.03 -25.25
C ASN A 321 -12.01 -12.35 -25.04
N SER A 322 -12.71 -13.49 -25.00
CA SER A 322 -12.11 -14.83 -24.78
C SER A 322 -10.96 -15.16 -25.75
N GLY A 323 -11.05 -14.69 -27.00
CA GLY A 323 -10.00 -14.84 -28.01
C GLY A 323 -8.72 -14.05 -27.75
N GLU A 324 -8.74 -13.10 -26.82
CA GLU A 324 -7.58 -12.29 -26.41
C GLU A 324 -6.83 -12.89 -25.21
N ILE A 325 -7.40 -13.90 -24.54
CA ILE A 325 -6.70 -14.64 -23.48
C ILE A 325 -5.52 -15.39 -24.13
N PRO A 326 -4.27 -15.25 -23.60
CA PRO A 326 -3.12 -15.97 -24.13
C PRO A 326 -3.37 -17.48 -24.22
N PRO A 327 -2.99 -18.16 -25.33
CA PRO A 327 -3.31 -19.58 -25.53
C PRO A 327 -2.85 -20.53 -24.42
N ASN A 328 -1.75 -20.20 -23.73
CA ASN A 328 -1.25 -20.97 -22.58
C ASN A 328 -2.04 -20.74 -21.28
N LEU A 329 -2.90 -19.72 -21.25
CA LEU A 329 -3.77 -19.38 -20.12
C LEU A 329 -5.26 -19.65 -20.43
N GLN A 330 -5.62 -20.08 -21.63
CA GLN A 330 -7.02 -20.47 -21.91
C GLN A 330 -7.40 -21.74 -21.13
N PRO A 331 -8.55 -21.75 -20.41
CA PRO A 331 -9.06 -22.98 -19.82
C PRO A 331 -9.29 -24.06 -20.88
N THR A 332 -9.08 -25.33 -20.52
CA THR A 332 -9.20 -26.45 -21.47
C THR A 332 -10.61 -27.00 -21.58
N ASN A 333 -11.47 -26.72 -20.59
CA ASN A 333 -12.89 -27.08 -20.63
C ASN A 333 -13.73 -25.82 -20.91
N ALA A 334 -14.79 -25.96 -21.70
CA ALA A 334 -15.66 -24.83 -22.04
C ALA A 334 -16.47 -24.31 -20.84
N LEU A 335 -16.77 -25.17 -19.86
CA LEU A 335 -17.49 -24.85 -18.63
C LEU A 335 -16.65 -24.11 -17.58
N GLU A 336 -15.37 -23.88 -17.85
CA GLU A 336 -14.50 -23.15 -16.93
C GLU A 336 -14.65 -21.65 -17.15
N SER A 337 -14.46 -20.84 -16.11
CA SER A 337 -14.56 -19.39 -16.25
C SER A 337 -13.20 -18.75 -16.46
N ALA A 338 -13.14 -17.71 -17.29
CA ALA A 338 -11.98 -16.85 -17.37
C ALA A 338 -12.36 -15.41 -17.74
N LEU A 339 -11.60 -14.46 -17.23
CA LEU A 339 -11.78 -13.03 -17.47
C LEU A 339 -10.41 -12.42 -17.79
N ARG A 340 -10.28 -11.74 -18.92
CA ARG A 340 -9.17 -10.82 -19.18
C ARG A 340 -9.64 -9.40 -18.95
N THR A 341 -8.93 -8.64 -18.11
CA THR A 341 -9.32 -7.27 -17.77
C THR A 341 -8.11 -6.43 -17.39
N VAL A 342 -8.30 -5.11 -17.39
CA VAL A 342 -7.31 -4.13 -16.93
C VAL A 342 -7.84 -3.50 -15.64
N LEU A 343 -7.02 -3.52 -14.59
CA LEU A 343 -7.38 -3.06 -13.26
C LEU A 343 -6.47 -1.92 -12.84
N ASP A 344 -7.05 -0.82 -12.38
CA ASP A 344 -6.27 0.24 -11.72
C ASP A 344 -5.62 -0.31 -10.42
N PRO A 345 -4.57 0.35 -9.89
CA PRO A 345 -4.07 0.02 -8.56
C PRO A 345 -5.18 0.08 -7.50
N GLY A 346 -5.34 -1.00 -6.72
CA GLY A 346 -6.46 -1.14 -5.78
C GLY A 346 -6.63 -2.56 -5.20
N LEU A 347 -7.64 -2.70 -4.35
CA LEU A 347 -8.05 -3.98 -3.75
C LEU A 347 -9.15 -4.63 -4.59
N TYR A 348 -9.00 -5.93 -4.86
CA TYR A 348 -9.95 -6.69 -5.67
C TYR A 348 -10.29 -8.02 -5.03
N THR A 349 -11.47 -8.54 -5.35
CA THR A 349 -11.94 -9.84 -4.88
C THR A 349 -12.48 -10.66 -6.04
N ALA A 350 -11.95 -11.86 -6.21
CA ALA A 350 -12.45 -12.89 -7.09
C ALA A 350 -13.25 -13.92 -6.28
N ILE A 351 -14.54 -14.07 -6.57
CA ILE A 351 -15.42 -15.05 -5.93
C ILE A 351 -15.63 -16.20 -6.92
N VAL A 352 -15.35 -17.42 -6.49
CA VAL A 352 -15.62 -18.65 -7.24
C VAL A 352 -16.69 -19.46 -6.52
N LYS A 353 -17.77 -19.77 -7.24
CA LYS A 353 -18.90 -20.57 -6.78
C LYS A 353 -19.33 -21.56 -7.87
N GLY A 354 -20.06 -22.61 -7.52
CA GLY A 354 -20.67 -23.48 -8.53
C GLY A 354 -21.97 -22.89 -9.08
N LYS A 355 -22.18 -23.04 -10.39
CA LYS A 355 -23.46 -22.72 -11.02
C LYS A 355 -24.59 -23.51 -10.35
N ASP A 356 -25.72 -22.83 -10.14
CA ASP A 356 -26.91 -23.38 -9.45
C ASP A 356 -26.62 -24.00 -8.06
N GLY A 357 -25.56 -23.56 -7.37
CA GLY A 357 -25.18 -24.06 -6.05
C GLY A 357 -24.39 -25.37 -6.05
N GLY A 358 -23.77 -25.71 -7.20
CA GLY A 358 -22.83 -26.82 -7.31
C GLY A 358 -21.64 -26.67 -6.35
N THR A 359 -21.11 -27.80 -5.90
CA THR A 359 -19.94 -27.86 -5.00
C THR A 359 -18.88 -28.79 -5.58
N GLY A 360 -17.64 -28.64 -5.14
CA GLY A 360 -16.52 -29.47 -5.58
C GLY A 360 -15.19 -28.72 -5.46
N VAL A 361 -14.09 -29.38 -5.83
CA VAL A 361 -12.77 -28.75 -5.80
C VAL A 361 -12.66 -27.73 -6.93
N GLY A 362 -12.40 -26.47 -6.57
CA GLY A 362 -12.16 -25.38 -7.51
C GLY A 362 -10.77 -24.79 -7.33
N LEU A 363 -10.24 -24.20 -8.41
CA LEU A 363 -8.98 -23.49 -8.43
C LEU A 363 -9.23 -22.07 -8.97
N VAL A 364 -8.92 -21.04 -8.18
CA VAL A 364 -8.88 -19.66 -8.65
C VAL A 364 -7.44 -19.27 -8.96
N GLU A 365 -7.23 -18.49 -10.02
CA GLU A 365 -5.91 -18.02 -10.41
C GLU A 365 -5.99 -16.58 -10.92
N VAL A 366 -4.95 -15.78 -10.65
CA VAL A 366 -4.71 -14.46 -11.22
C VAL A 366 -3.32 -14.43 -11.83
N TYR A 367 -3.22 -14.02 -13.09
CA TYR A 367 -1.97 -13.89 -13.84
C TYR A 367 -1.73 -12.45 -14.23
N ASP A 368 -0.51 -11.96 -14.00
CA ASP A 368 -0.01 -10.72 -14.61
C ASP A 368 0.25 -10.97 -16.11
N LEU A 369 -0.29 -10.11 -16.97
CA LEU A 369 -0.05 -10.15 -18.42
C LEU A 369 0.96 -9.09 -18.91
N ASP A 370 1.33 -8.13 -18.06
CA ASP A 370 2.21 -7.03 -18.42
C ASP A 370 3.25 -6.78 -17.33
N GLU A 371 4.30 -7.60 -17.33
CA GLU A 371 5.46 -7.46 -16.43
C GLU A 371 6.26 -6.16 -16.65
N THR A 372 5.93 -5.36 -17.67
CA THR A 372 6.61 -4.09 -17.97
C THR A 372 5.88 -2.85 -17.46
N ALA A 373 4.61 -2.99 -17.10
CA ALA A 373 3.84 -1.93 -16.46
C ALA A 373 4.43 -1.59 -15.08
N ASP A 374 4.37 -0.31 -14.69
CA ASP A 374 4.69 0.13 -13.32
C ASP A 374 3.55 -0.23 -12.37
N SER A 375 3.27 -1.53 -12.27
CA SER A 375 2.34 -2.14 -11.33
C SER A 375 2.64 -3.61 -11.14
N GLU A 376 2.23 -4.16 -10.00
CA GLU A 376 2.48 -5.55 -9.62
C GLU A 376 1.34 -6.12 -8.76
N LEU A 377 1.25 -7.45 -8.68
CA LEU A 377 0.38 -8.15 -7.75
C LEU A 377 1.07 -8.24 -6.38
N ALA A 378 0.62 -7.47 -5.39
CA ALA A 378 1.31 -7.35 -4.12
C ALA A 378 1.08 -8.53 -3.17
N ASN A 379 -0.11 -9.15 -3.24
CA ASN A 379 -0.51 -10.25 -2.38
C ASN A 379 -1.67 -11.06 -2.97
N ILE A 380 -1.85 -12.26 -2.41
CA ILE A 380 -3.16 -12.94 -2.39
C ILE A 380 -3.59 -13.13 -0.95
N SER A 381 -4.89 -13.14 -0.74
CA SER A 381 -5.55 -13.55 0.49
C SER A 381 -6.75 -14.40 0.06
N THR A 382 -6.67 -15.72 0.20
CA THR A 382 -7.81 -16.59 -0.14
C THR A 382 -8.50 -17.11 1.09
N ARG A 383 -9.79 -16.78 1.24
CA ARG A 383 -10.69 -17.34 2.25
C ARG A 383 -11.48 -18.48 1.65
N GLY A 384 -11.62 -19.57 2.40
CA GLY A 384 -12.50 -20.66 2.04
C GLY A 384 -12.47 -21.79 3.08
N PHE A 385 -13.22 -22.86 2.80
CA PHE A 385 -13.28 -24.01 3.69
C PHE A 385 -12.02 -24.86 3.56
N VAL A 386 -11.27 -24.98 4.65
CA VAL A 386 -10.14 -25.89 4.80
C VAL A 386 -10.70 -27.22 5.31
N ASP A 387 -10.66 -28.23 4.45
CA ASP A 387 -11.09 -29.59 4.77
C ASP A 387 -9.85 -30.48 5.07
N VAL A 388 -10.08 -31.75 5.33
CA VAL A 388 -9.05 -32.71 5.73
C VAL A 388 -8.50 -33.51 4.54
N GLY A 389 -7.37 -34.19 4.74
CA GLY A 389 -6.78 -35.10 3.76
C GLY A 389 -6.39 -34.38 2.46
N ASN A 390 -6.94 -34.81 1.32
CA ASN A 390 -6.58 -34.27 0.00
C ASN A 390 -7.29 -32.93 -0.34
N ASN A 391 -8.21 -32.50 0.53
CA ASN A 391 -9.06 -31.31 0.36
C ASN A 391 -8.63 -30.13 1.24
N VAL A 392 -7.43 -30.21 1.84
CA VAL A 392 -6.76 -29.07 2.46
C VAL A 392 -6.68 -27.90 1.48
N MET A 393 -6.60 -26.69 2.01
CA MET A 393 -6.45 -25.49 1.18
C MET A 393 -5.00 -25.41 0.69
N ILE A 394 -4.83 -25.17 -0.61
CA ILE A 394 -3.52 -25.07 -1.24
C ILE A 394 -3.41 -23.74 -1.95
N GLY A 395 -2.61 -22.82 -1.41
CA GLY A 395 -2.22 -21.57 -2.06
C GLY A 395 -0.94 -21.77 -2.89
N GLY A 396 -0.97 -21.51 -4.19
CA GLY A 396 0.19 -21.53 -5.08
C GLY A 396 0.61 -20.13 -5.49
N PHE A 397 1.90 -19.87 -5.59
CA PHE A 397 2.43 -18.60 -6.10
C PHE A 397 3.72 -18.80 -6.89
N ILE A 398 3.96 -17.91 -7.85
CA ILE A 398 5.17 -17.90 -8.68
C ILE A 398 5.93 -16.60 -8.46
N LEU A 399 7.19 -16.71 -8.04
CA LEU A 399 8.12 -15.59 -7.97
C LEU A 399 8.95 -15.55 -9.27
N GLY A 400 8.82 -14.49 -10.06
CA GLY A 400 9.55 -14.30 -11.32
C GLY A 400 10.56 -13.15 -11.27
N GLY A 401 11.51 -13.12 -12.20
CA GLY A 401 12.63 -12.16 -12.22
C GLY A 401 14.00 -12.85 -12.19
N GLN A 402 15.03 -12.23 -12.78
CA GLN A 402 16.41 -12.77 -12.81
C GLN A 402 17.28 -12.00 -11.80
N GLY A 403 17.25 -12.42 -10.52
CA GLY A 403 18.21 -12.03 -9.49
C GLY A 403 17.62 -11.94 -8.08
N ASP A 404 18.44 -12.38 -7.10
CA ASP A 404 18.24 -12.44 -5.64
C ASP A 404 16.93 -13.10 -5.13
N ASN A 405 16.93 -13.47 -3.85
CA ASN A 405 15.76 -14.05 -3.19
C ASN A 405 14.74 -12.95 -2.88
N SER A 406 13.44 -13.23 -3.02
CA SER A 406 12.38 -12.38 -2.49
C SER A 406 12.03 -12.82 -1.08
N THR A 407 11.90 -11.87 -0.17
CA THR A 407 11.40 -12.15 1.17
C THR A 407 9.89 -12.27 1.13
N VAL A 408 9.37 -13.45 1.47
CA VAL A 408 7.95 -13.75 1.45
C VAL A 408 7.46 -14.05 2.85
N LEU A 409 6.28 -13.53 3.18
CA LEU A 409 5.50 -13.95 4.32
C LEU A 409 4.29 -14.74 3.83
N VAL A 410 4.17 -15.98 4.26
CA VAL A 410 2.98 -16.81 4.08
C VAL A 410 2.29 -16.96 5.43
N ARG A 411 0.98 -16.72 5.49
CA ARG A 411 0.17 -16.87 6.72
C ARG A 411 -0.99 -17.80 6.51
N ALA A 412 -1.34 -18.53 7.56
CA ALA A 412 -2.60 -19.26 7.68
C ALA A 412 -3.36 -18.72 8.90
N ILE A 413 -4.46 -18.02 8.64
CA ILE A 413 -5.28 -17.32 9.62
C ILE A 413 -6.58 -18.11 9.84
N GLY A 414 -6.96 -18.25 11.11
CA GLY A 414 -8.07 -19.11 11.54
C GLY A 414 -8.83 -18.46 12.68
N PRO A 415 -8.40 -18.62 13.95
CA PRO A 415 -9.08 -18.04 15.12
C PRO A 415 -9.38 -16.55 15.01
N SER A 416 -8.49 -15.75 14.39
CA SER A 416 -8.71 -14.31 14.22
C SER A 416 -9.94 -13.98 13.36
N LEU A 417 -10.40 -14.90 12.50
CA LEU A 417 -11.59 -14.72 11.67
C LEU A 417 -12.88 -14.66 12.50
N THR A 418 -12.90 -15.25 13.70
CA THR A 418 -14.05 -15.16 14.61
C THR A 418 -14.33 -13.72 15.03
N GLN A 419 -13.28 -12.90 15.16
CA GLN A 419 -13.41 -11.47 15.45
C GLN A 419 -13.99 -10.67 14.26
N GLN A 420 -13.94 -11.25 13.06
CA GLN A 420 -14.52 -10.72 11.82
C GLN A 420 -15.93 -11.27 11.55
N GLY A 421 -16.54 -11.98 12.51
CA GLY A 421 -17.89 -12.54 12.40
C GLY A 421 -17.97 -13.87 11.65
N ILE A 422 -16.84 -14.56 11.44
CA ILE A 422 -16.80 -15.91 10.87
C ILE A 422 -16.83 -16.94 12.00
N ASP A 423 -18.02 -17.48 12.29
CA ASP A 423 -18.23 -18.37 13.44
C ASP A 423 -17.57 -19.75 13.29
N ASP A 424 -17.51 -20.29 12.06
CA ASP A 424 -16.96 -21.63 11.74
C ASP A 424 -15.47 -21.56 11.35
N ALA A 425 -14.69 -20.72 12.02
CA ALA A 425 -13.28 -20.52 11.71
C ALA A 425 -12.42 -21.75 12.07
N LEU A 426 -11.38 -22.01 11.27
CA LEU A 426 -10.41 -23.08 11.52
C LEU A 426 -9.66 -22.79 12.82
N ALA A 427 -9.81 -23.66 13.83
CA ALA A 427 -9.38 -23.35 15.19
C ALA A 427 -7.85 -23.36 15.41
N ASP A 428 -7.11 -24.15 14.63
CA ASP A 428 -5.66 -24.31 14.78
C ASP A 428 -5.05 -24.60 13.40
N PRO A 429 -4.83 -23.56 12.57
CA PRO A 429 -4.28 -23.69 11.23
C PRO A 429 -2.77 -23.99 11.27
N THR A 430 -2.37 -25.03 10.55
CA THR A 430 -0.98 -25.37 10.24
C THR A 430 -0.63 -24.92 8.82
N LEU A 431 0.65 -24.63 8.59
CA LEU A 431 1.18 -24.19 7.30
C LEU A 431 2.42 -24.99 6.91
N GLU A 432 2.42 -25.55 5.70
CA GLU A 432 3.60 -26.19 5.11
C GLU A 432 3.90 -25.57 3.73
N LEU A 433 5.08 -25.01 3.57
CA LEU A 433 5.56 -24.42 2.32
C LEU A 433 6.42 -25.43 1.57
N ARG A 434 6.11 -25.67 0.30
CA ARG A 434 6.85 -26.57 -0.60
C ARG A 434 7.37 -25.87 -1.85
N ASP A 435 8.49 -26.35 -2.36
CA ASP A 435 9.05 -25.93 -3.66
C ASP A 435 8.39 -26.69 -4.84
N ILE A 436 8.80 -26.34 -6.06
CA ILE A 436 8.31 -26.96 -7.30
C ILE A 436 8.58 -28.48 -7.41
N ASN A 437 9.56 -29.01 -6.67
CA ASN A 437 9.85 -30.44 -6.62
C ASN A 437 9.04 -31.15 -5.53
N GLY A 438 8.20 -30.42 -4.79
CA GLY A 438 7.42 -30.92 -3.66
C GLY A 438 8.25 -31.07 -2.38
N ALA A 439 9.48 -30.57 -2.31
CA ALA A 439 10.28 -30.58 -1.09
C ALA A 439 9.74 -29.54 -0.10
N VAL A 440 9.70 -29.89 1.19
CA VAL A 440 9.33 -28.93 2.24
C VAL A 440 10.44 -27.91 2.40
N VAL A 441 10.08 -26.64 2.23
CA VAL A 441 10.96 -25.48 2.39
C VAL A 441 10.89 -24.99 3.83
N ALA A 442 9.68 -24.91 4.39
CA ALA A 442 9.42 -24.51 5.77
C ALA A 442 8.05 -25.03 6.20
N ASP A 443 7.85 -25.20 7.50
CA ASP A 443 6.57 -25.53 8.11
C ASP A 443 6.39 -24.75 9.41
N ASN A 444 5.14 -24.52 9.79
CA ASN A 444 4.78 -23.82 11.01
C ASN A 444 3.38 -24.25 11.49
N ASP A 445 3.17 -24.21 12.79
CA ASP A 445 1.90 -24.56 13.48
C ASP A 445 1.46 -23.39 14.37
N ASN A 446 2.40 -22.79 15.09
CA ASN A 446 2.20 -21.50 15.78
C ASN A 446 3.29 -20.53 15.33
N TRP A 447 2.90 -19.36 14.85
CA TRP A 447 3.83 -18.41 14.23
C TRP A 447 4.92 -17.94 15.20
N GLN A 448 4.59 -17.86 16.50
CA GLN A 448 5.51 -17.43 17.55
C GLN A 448 6.61 -18.48 17.86
N ASP A 449 6.39 -19.75 17.48
CA ASP A 449 7.37 -20.81 17.70
C ASP A 449 8.55 -20.72 16.73
N ALA A 450 8.40 -19.98 15.62
CA ALA A 450 9.48 -19.74 14.68
C ALA A 450 10.56 -18.84 15.30
N ALA A 451 11.83 -19.23 15.15
CA ALA A 451 12.96 -18.48 15.70
C ALA A 451 13.09 -17.05 15.12
N ASN A 452 12.62 -16.86 13.88
CA ASN A 452 12.58 -15.60 13.16
C ASN A 452 11.19 -14.93 13.20
N SER A 453 10.29 -15.33 14.10
CA SER A 453 8.97 -14.72 14.26
C SER A 453 9.05 -13.21 14.57
N GLY A 454 10.12 -12.78 15.25
CA GLY A 454 10.41 -11.36 15.51
C GLY A 454 10.81 -10.55 14.28
N ASP A 455 11.16 -11.20 13.17
CA ASP A 455 11.50 -10.53 11.91
C ASP A 455 10.24 -10.23 11.07
N ILE A 456 9.10 -10.84 11.40
CA ILE A 456 7.81 -10.56 10.75
C ILE A 456 7.39 -9.12 11.09
N PRO A 457 7.11 -8.25 10.09
CA PRO A 457 6.62 -6.90 10.33
C PRO A 457 5.39 -6.91 11.24
N ALA A 458 5.37 -6.04 12.25
CA ALA A 458 4.35 -6.08 13.31
C ALA A 458 2.90 -5.95 12.77
N ASN A 459 2.71 -5.20 11.68
CA ASN A 459 1.41 -5.06 11.00
C ASN A 459 0.99 -6.30 10.19
N LEU A 460 1.91 -7.25 9.99
CA LEU A 460 1.69 -8.51 9.29
C LEU A 460 1.83 -9.73 10.22
N GLN A 461 1.99 -9.56 11.52
CA GLN A 461 1.95 -10.69 12.46
C GLN A 461 0.51 -11.22 12.58
N PRO A 462 0.31 -12.56 12.61
CA PRO A 462 -0.99 -13.12 13.01
C PRO A 462 -1.39 -12.63 14.41
N MET A 463 -2.69 -12.44 14.64
CA MET A 463 -3.18 -11.88 15.91
C MET A 463 -3.33 -12.96 16.98
N ASP A 464 -3.70 -14.18 16.57
CA ASP A 464 -3.81 -15.32 17.47
C ASP A 464 -2.48 -16.09 17.50
N ALA A 465 -2.12 -16.63 18.66
CA ALA A 465 -0.88 -17.37 18.84
C ALA A 465 -0.92 -18.75 18.15
N SER A 466 -2.11 -19.35 17.97
CA SER A 466 -2.27 -20.63 17.26
C SER A 466 -2.41 -20.48 15.74
N GLU A 467 -2.16 -19.29 15.20
CA GLU A 467 -2.09 -19.10 13.75
C GLU A 467 -0.68 -19.40 13.24
N SER A 468 -0.58 -19.85 11.99
CA SER A 468 0.72 -20.20 11.41
C SER A 468 1.26 -19.10 10.52
N ALA A 469 2.59 -18.92 10.54
CA ALA A 469 3.28 -18.08 9.57
C ALA A 469 4.66 -18.62 9.21
N VAL A 470 5.03 -18.47 7.93
CA VAL A 470 6.36 -18.74 7.40
C VAL A 470 6.90 -17.45 6.82
N TYR A 471 8.02 -16.97 7.36
CA TYR A 471 8.76 -15.82 6.85
C TYR A 471 10.10 -16.30 6.30
N ALA A 472 10.30 -16.19 4.99
CA ALA A 472 11.45 -16.80 4.32
C ALA A 472 11.90 -16.01 3.08
N ALA A 473 13.21 -15.95 2.87
CA ALA A 473 13.79 -15.47 1.62
C ALA A 473 13.85 -16.62 0.60
N LEU A 474 13.04 -16.53 -0.45
CA LEU A 474 12.84 -17.58 -1.45
C LEU A 474 13.45 -17.18 -2.80
N PRO A 475 14.21 -18.05 -3.48
CA PRO A 475 14.63 -17.79 -4.85
C PRO A 475 13.43 -17.76 -5.80
N GLY A 476 13.60 -17.16 -6.99
CA GLY A 476 12.60 -17.21 -8.06
C GLY A 476 12.20 -18.66 -8.39
N GLY A 477 10.89 -18.91 -8.52
CA GLY A 477 10.33 -20.24 -8.69
C GLY A 477 8.85 -20.33 -8.28
N ALA A 478 8.28 -21.52 -8.47
CA ALA A 478 6.92 -21.84 -8.08
C ALA A 478 6.90 -22.52 -6.70
N TYR A 479 5.97 -22.09 -5.85
CA TYR A 479 5.83 -22.56 -4.48
C TYR A 479 4.38 -22.91 -4.17
N THR A 480 4.21 -23.75 -3.14
CA THR A 480 2.91 -24.21 -2.69
C THR A 480 2.83 -24.13 -1.18
N ALA A 481 1.90 -23.34 -0.67
CA ALA A 481 1.50 -23.24 0.72
C ALA A 481 0.31 -24.17 0.97
N ILE A 482 0.50 -25.17 1.83
CA ILE A 482 -0.53 -26.11 2.24
C ILE A 482 -1.04 -25.67 3.61
N VAL A 483 -2.32 -25.32 3.69
CA VAL A 483 -3.00 -24.95 4.92
C VAL A 483 -3.94 -26.07 5.34
N ALA A 484 -3.73 -26.59 6.54
CA ALA A 484 -4.52 -27.68 7.10
C ALA A 484 -4.87 -27.41 8.57
N GLY A 485 -5.97 -27.98 9.05
CA GLY A 485 -6.28 -27.96 10.48
C GLY A 485 -5.46 -29.00 11.25
N LYS A 486 -4.88 -28.60 12.38
CA LYS A 486 -4.18 -29.53 13.26
C LYS A 486 -5.11 -30.64 13.72
N ASN A 487 -4.57 -31.87 13.81
CA ASN A 487 -5.31 -33.09 14.16
C ASN A 487 -6.51 -33.38 13.24
N ASP A 488 -6.37 -33.10 11.94
CA ASP A 488 -7.42 -33.31 10.94
C ASP A 488 -8.72 -32.57 11.31
N THR A 489 -8.59 -31.32 11.77
CA THR A 489 -9.74 -30.42 11.96
C THR A 489 -10.06 -29.67 10.66
N SER A 490 -11.30 -29.22 10.54
CA SER A 490 -11.79 -28.46 9.39
C SER A 490 -12.45 -27.16 9.85
N GLY A 491 -12.50 -26.17 8.95
CA GLY A 491 -13.13 -24.88 9.23
C GLY A 491 -12.79 -23.86 8.14
N ILE A 492 -13.33 -22.66 8.25
CA ILE A 492 -13.01 -21.55 7.35
C ILE A 492 -11.62 -21.03 7.73
N GLY A 493 -10.68 -21.11 6.79
CA GLY A 493 -9.34 -20.57 6.93
C GLY A 493 -9.08 -19.47 5.89
N LEU A 494 -7.98 -18.76 6.11
CA LEU A 494 -7.48 -17.74 5.20
C LEU A 494 -5.98 -17.97 4.96
N VAL A 495 -5.58 -18.21 3.72
CA VAL A 495 -4.17 -18.27 3.31
C VAL A 495 -3.77 -16.95 2.68
N GLU A 496 -2.64 -16.40 3.10
CA GLU A 496 -2.14 -15.13 2.58
C GLU A 496 -0.68 -15.24 2.21
N VAL A 497 -0.29 -14.61 1.10
CA VAL A 497 1.08 -14.53 0.63
C VAL A 497 1.40 -13.08 0.36
N TYR A 498 2.43 -12.55 1.03
CA TYR A 498 2.93 -11.19 0.86
C TYR A 498 4.36 -11.23 0.36
N ASN A 499 4.66 -10.42 -0.67
CA ASN A 499 6.02 -10.01 -0.94
C ASN A 499 6.39 -8.91 0.07
N VAL A 500 7.42 -9.14 0.87
CA VAL A 500 7.88 -8.21 1.91
C VAL A 500 9.18 -7.55 1.42
N PRO A 501 9.18 -6.24 1.12
CA PRO A 501 10.36 -5.55 0.60
C PRO A 501 11.55 -5.51 1.56
#